data_AF-A0A259NTI5-F1
#
_entry.id   AF-A0A259NTI5-F1
#
_cell.length_a   1.000
_cell.length_b   1.000
_cell.length_c   1.000
_cell.angle_alpha   90.00
_cell.angle_beta   90.00
_cell.angle_gamma   90.00
#
_symmetry.space_group_name_H-M   'P 1'
#
loop_
_entity.id
_entity.type
_entity.pdbx_description
1 polymer ?
#
loop_
_entity_poly.entity_id
_entity_poly.type
_entity_poly.pdbx_seq_one_letter_code
_entity_poly.pdbx_strand_id
1 'polypeptide(L)'
;MNLAPPLNKGRRIIKVNAMSQAKLIALMLEGVYTCEQLAEETGLHYVTVLQYTRELHRAKAAHISSWEKDSRGRDAIKVYQIGKGRDAKREKMTAAQRQARYQAKKRAHAMCQLFAGKQAS
;
A
#
# COMPACT_ATOMS: atom_id res chain seq x y z
N MET A 1 29.84 25.66 -12.83
CA MET A 1 30.46 24.31 -12.87
C MET A 1 29.93 23.61 -14.12
N ASN A 2 30.79 23.42 -15.14
CA ASN A 2 30.42 22.71 -16.37
C ASN A 2 30.65 21.21 -16.16
N LEU A 3 29.58 20.44 -15.96
CA LEU A 3 29.65 18.98 -16.09
C LEU A 3 29.65 18.66 -17.58
N ALA A 4 30.82 18.37 -18.13
CA ALA A 4 30.90 17.74 -19.45
C ALA A 4 30.10 16.42 -19.39
N PRO A 5 29.19 16.16 -20.36
CA PRO A 5 28.44 14.91 -20.38
C PRO A 5 29.38 13.70 -20.50
N PRO A 6 29.06 12.56 -19.87
CA PRO A 6 29.93 11.39 -19.86
C PRO A 6 30.21 10.91 -21.29
N LEU A 7 31.49 10.65 -21.62
CA LEU A 7 31.96 10.14 -22.90
C LEU A 7 31.47 8.70 -23.13
N ASN A 8 30.29 8.54 -23.72
CA ASN A 8 29.62 7.24 -23.85
C ASN A 8 29.53 6.70 -25.29
N LYS A 9 30.24 7.26 -26.27
CA LYS A 9 30.37 6.74 -27.66
C LYS A 9 29.03 6.24 -28.26
N GLY A 10 27.93 6.96 -28.03
CA GLY A 10 26.59 6.59 -28.51
C GLY A 10 25.87 5.50 -27.70
N ARG A 11 26.50 4.89 -26.69
CA ARG A 11 25.88 3.91 -25.80
C ARG A 11 25.03 4.60 -24.74
N ARG A 12 23.77 4.18 -24.62
CA ARG A 12 22.85 4.63 -23.58
C ARG A 12 23.31 4.11 -22.21
N ILE A 13 23.84 5.00 -21.37
CA ILE A 13 24.20 4.71 -19.97
C ILE A 13 23.12 5.29 -19.08
N ILE A 14 22.34 4.44 -18.42
CA ILE A 14 21.24 4.85 -17.55
C ILE A 14 21.35 4.15 -16.21
N LYS A 15 21.13 4.91 -15.14
CA LYS A 15 21.02 4.36 -13.79
C LYS A 15 19.79 3.47 -13.70
N VAL A 16 19.94 2.27 -13.15
CA VAL A 16 18.84 1.31 -12.98
C VAL A 16 17.61 1.95 -12.33
N ASN A 17 17.80 2.76 -11.28
CA ASN A 17 16.72 3.46 -10.61
C ASN A 17 15.90 4.38 -11.53
N ALA A 18 16.51 5.00 -12.55
CA ALA A 18 15.77 5.83 -13.50
C ALA A 18 14.86 4.98 -14.40
N MET A 19 15.29 3.78 -14.78
CA MET A 19 14.46 2.84 -15.54
C MET A 19 13.28 2.34 -14.71
N SER A 20 13.55 1.91 -13.47
CA SER A 20 12.50 1.42 -12.56
C SER A 20 11.50 2.51 -12.18
N GLN A 21 11.96 3.76 -11.98
CA GLN A 21 11.07 4.89 -11.71
C GLN A 21 10.18 5.21 -12.92
N ALA A 22 10.74 5.20 -14.14
CA ALA A 22 9.94 5.40 -15.35
C ALA A 22 8.86 4.31 -15.50
N LYS A 23 9.19 3.04 -15.22
CA LYS A 23 8.23 1.94 -15.22
C LYS A 23 7.13 2.14 -14.17
N LEU A 24 7.50 2.55 -12.95
CA LEU A 24 6.53 2.86 -11.89
C LEU A 24 5.53 3.93 -12.31
N ILE A 25 6.02 5.03 -12.93
CA ILE A 25 5.15 6.11 -13.40
C ILE A 25 4.24 5.62 -14.54
N ALA A 26 4.77 4.84 -15.48
CA ALA A 26 3.98 4.28 -16.58
C ALA A 26 2.81 3.43 -16.07
N LEU A 27 3.08 2.49 -15.14
CA LEU A 27 2.03 1.69 -14.51
C LEU A 27 0.98 2.56 -13.83
N MET A 28 1.39 3.54 -13.03
CA MET A 28 0.44 4.43 -12.35
C MET A 28 -0.38 5.33 -13.28
N LEU A 29 0.07 5.56 -14.53
CA LEU A 29 -0.71 6.25 -15.56
C LEU A 29 -1.75 5.33 -16.20
N GLU A 30 -1.45 4.04 -16.32
CA GLU A 30 -2.34 3.03 -16.92
C GLU A 30 -3.48 2.62 -15.97
N GLY A 31 -3.26 2.67 -14.65
CA GLY A 31 -4.25 2.18 -13.70
C GLY A 31 -4.02 2.61 -12.26
N VAL A 32 -4.67 1.86 -11.36
CA VAL A 32 -4.61 2.07 -9.91
C VAL A 32 -3.98 0.86 -9.26
N TYR A 33 -3.07 1.09 -8.32
CA TYR A 33 -2.26 0.01 -7.77
C TYR A 33 -1.96 0.20 -6.28
N THR A 34 -1.83 -0.92 -5.57
CA THR A 34 -1.21 -0.93 -4.25
C THR A 34 0.32 -0.82 -4.36
N CYS A 35 0.98 -0.44 -3.27
CA CYS A 35 2.44 -0.44 -3.24
C CYS A 35 3.05 -1.84 -3.43
N GLU A 36 2.33 -2.90 -3.06
CA GLU A 36 2.78 -4.28 -3.22
C GLU A 36 2.78 -4.67 -4.69
N GLN A 37 1.68 -4.44 -5.41
CA GLN A 37 1.59 -4.66 -6.86
C GLN A 37 2.64 -3.84 -7.61
N LEU A 38 2.81 -2.55 -7.26
CA LEU A 38 3.85 -1.73 -7.87
C LEU A 38 5.26 -2.27 -7.61
N ALA A 39 5.54 -2.81 -6.43
CA ALA A 39 6.84 -3.40 -6.11
C ALA A 39 7.11 -4.65 -6.95
N GLU A 40 6.11 -5.54 -7.04
CA GLU A 40 6.17 -6.76 -7.85
C GLU A 40 6.41 -6.42 -9.33
N GLU A 41 5.60 -5.51 -9.89
CA GLU A 41 5.68 -5.15 -11.30
C GLU A 41 6.98 -4.41 -11.64
N THR A 42 7.43 -3.50 -10.77
CA THR A 42 8.63 -2.67 -11.06
C THR A 42 9.94 -3.37 -10.69
N GLY A 43 9.90 -4.42 -9.90
CA GLY A 43 11.07 -5.05 -9.27
C GLY A 43 11.76 -4.16 -8.22
N LEU A 44 11.13 -3.05 -7.82
CA LEU A 44 11.64 -2.20 -6.75
C LEU A 44 11.34 -2.82 -5.40
N HIS A 45 12.24 -2.63 -4.43
CA HIS A 45 11.94 -2.97 -3.05
C HIS A 45 10.72 -2.18 -2.56
N TYR A 46 9.84 -2.85 -1.80
CA TYR A 46 8.58 -2.28 -1.31
C TYR A 46 8.74 -0.91 -0.63
N VAL A 47 9.77 -0.75 0.20
CA VAL A 47 10.03 0.52 0.91
C VAL A 47 10.32 1.67 -0.06
N THR A 48 10.98 1.40 -1.18
CA THR A 48 11.26 2.40 -2.22
C THR A 48 9.97 2.87 -2.89
N VAL A 49 9.09 1.93 -3.27
CA VAL A 49 7.77 2.25 -3.82
C VAL A 49 6.93 3.06 -2.83
N LEU A 50 6.97 2.67 -1.56
CA LEU A 50 6.28 3.38 -0.49
C LEU A 50 6.81 4.80 -0.28
N GLN A 51 8.11 5.04 -0.45
CA GLN A 51 8.68 6.39 -0.43
C GLN A 51 8.25 7.21 -1.66
N TYR A 52 8.32 6.63 -2.87
CA TYR A 52 7.91 7.32 -4.10
C TYR A 52 6.43 7.71 -4.09
N THR A 53 5.55 6.78 -3.74
CA THR A 53 4.10 7.04 -3.67
C THR A 53 3.75 8.08 -2.61
N ARG A 54 4.44 8.10 -1.46
CA ARG A 54 4.28 9.14 -0.43
C ARG A 54 4.69 10.52 -0.91
N GLU A 55 5.83 10.64 -1.58
CA GLU A 55 6.29 11.93 -2.09
C GLU A 55 5.41 12.43 -3.25
N LEU A 56 4.94 11.53 -4.12
CA LEU A 56 3.95 11.87 -5.15
C LEU A 56 2.63 12.35 -4.52
N HIS A 57 2.15 11.67 -3.48
CA HIS A 57 0.95 12.08 -2.74
C HIS A 57 1.12 13.45 -2.07
N ARG A 58 2.26 13.67 -1.42
CA ARG A 58 2.61 14.95 -0.79
C ARG A 58 2.68 16.09 -1.81
N ALA A 59 3.21 15.82 -2.99
CA ALA A 59 3.24 16.75 -4.11
C ALA A 59 1.86 16.96 -4.78
N LYS A 60 0.81 16.25 -4.33
CA LYS A 60 -0.53 16.22 -4.94
C LYS A 60 -0.52 15.74 -6.40
N ALA A 61 0.50 14.96 -6.75
CA ALA A 61 0.66 14.32 -8.06
C ALA A 61 0.03 12.92 -8.09
N ALA A 62 -0.34 12.37 -6.93
CA ALA A 62 -1.14 11.16 -6.79
C ALA A 62 -2.12 11.33 -5.61
N HIS A 63 -3.18 10.55 -5.60
CA HIS A 63 -4.14 10.47 -4.50
C HIS A 63 -4.49 9.02 -4.18
N ILE A 64 -5.06 8.78 -3.00
CA ILE A 64 -5.55 7.46 -2.64
C ILE A 64 -6.93 7.27 -3.25
N SER A 65 -7.06 6.43 -4.28
CA SER A 65 -8.32 6.22 -5.00
C SER A 65 -9.27 5.25 -4.28
N SER A 66 -8.72 4.28 -3.56
CA SER A 66 -9.46 3.33 -2.75
C SER A 66 -8.61 2.73 -1.63
N TRP A 67 -9.27 1.97 -0.75
CA TRP A 67 -8.62 1.23 0.33
C TRP A 67 -8.93 -0.25 0.18
N GLU A 68 -7.90 -1.07 0.33
CA GLU A 68 -8.04 -2.52 0.44
C GLU A 68 -7.96 -2.96 1.90
N LYS A 69 -8.64 -4.07 2.18
CA LYS A 69 -8.71 -4.67 3.51
C LYS A 69 -7.48 -5.53 3.76
N ASP A 70 -6.86 -5.35 4.92
CA ASP A 70 -5.82 -6.28 5.39
C ASP A 70 -6.41 -7.62 5.85
N SER A 71 -5.54 -8.56 6.23
CA SER A 71 -5.93 -9.87 6.79
C SER A 71 -6.82 -9.79 8.04
N ARG A 72 -6.95 -8.62 8.67
CA ARG A 72 -7.80 -8.37 9.83
C ARG A 72 -9.10 -7.64 9.47
N GLY A 73 -9.35 -7.44 8.17
CA GLY A 73 -10.54 -6.79 7.61
C GLY A 73 -10.53 -5.27 7.71
N ARG A 74 -9.38 -4.64 7.91
CA ARG A 74 -9.25 -3.18 8.09
C ARG A 74 -8.83 -2.52 6.78
N ASP A 75 -9.44 -1.39 6.44
CA ASP A 75 -9.01 -0.49 5.38
C ASP A 75 -7.63 0.11 5.70
N ALA A 76 -6.59 -0.63 5.33
CA ALA A 76 -5.20 -0.37 5.71
C ALA A 76 -4.30 -0.20 4.48
N ILE A 77 -4.59 -0.92 3.40
CA ILE A 77 -3.79 -0.92 2.19
C ILE A 77 -4.27 0.22 1.30
N LYS A 78 -3.35 1.10 0.90
CA LYS A 78 -3.65 2.23 0.01
C LYS A 78 -3.56 1.79 -1.43
N VAL A 79 -4.57 2.12 -2.22
CA VAL A 79 -4.52 2.05 -3.67
C VAL A 79 -4.28 3.46 -4.21
N TYR A 80 -3.18 3.66 -4.93
CA TYR A 80 -2.82 4.96 -5.48
C TYR A 80 -3.26 5.09 -6.93
N GLN A 81 -3.66 6.31 -7.29
CA GLN A 81 -3.91 6.73 -8.66
C GLN A 81 -3.12 8.00 -8.94
N ILE A 82 -2.49 8.07 -10.12
CA ILE A 82 -1.76 9.27 -10.52
C ILE A 82 -2.71 10.40 -10.90
N GLY A 83 -2.24 11.63 -10.76
CA GLY A 83 -3.01 12.84 -10.99
C GLY A 83 -3.63 13.44 -9.73
N LYS A 84 -4.19 14.64 -9.91
CA LYS A 84 -4.86 15.39 -8.85
C LYS A 84 -6.16 14.69 -8.47
N GLY A 85 -6.42 14.58 -7.18
CA GLY A 85 -7.65 14.00 -6.65
C GLY A 85 -7.78 14.20 -5.16
N ARG A 86 -8.89 13.73 -4.59
CA ARG A 86 -9.12 13.68 -3.15
C ARG A 86 -8.97 12.25 -2.68
N ASP A 87 -8.37 12.07 -1.51
CA ASP A 87 -8.24 10.73 -0.93
C ASP A 87 -9.60 10.12 -0.61
N ALA A 88 -9.75 8.85 -0.96
CA ALA A 88 -10.90 8.04 -0.60
C ALA A 88 -11.05 7.94 0.92
N LYS A 89 -12.29 7.96 1.38
CA LYS A 89 -12.62 7.79 2.80
C LYS A 89 -12.46 6.32 3.18
N ARG A 90 -11.84 6.07 4.33
CA ARG A 90 -11.82 4.72 4.93
C ARG A 90 -13.18 4.39 5.54
N GLU A 91 -13.58 3.14 5.44
CA GLU A 91 -14.66 2.58 6.24
C GLU A 91 -14.26 2.63 7.72
N LYS A 92 -15.08 3.27 8.55
CA LYS A 92 -14.90 3.32 9.99
C LYS A 92 -15.99 2.49 10.66
N MET A 93 -15.60 1.44 11.39
CA MET A 93 -16.55 0.74 12.26
C MET A 93 -17.18 1.74 13.24
N THR A 94 -18.51 1.72 13.30
CA THR A 94 -19.27 2.51 14.27
C THR A 94 -19.00 2.04 15.69
N ALA A 95 -19.30 2.87 16.69
CA ALA A 95 -19.14 2.47 18.10
C ALA A 95 -19.93 1.20 18.45
N ALA A 96 -21.16 1.08 17.93
CA ALA A 96 -22.00 -0.10 18.10
C ALA A 96 -21.37 -1.36 17.50
N GLN A 97 -20.87 -1.28 16.26
CA GLN A 97 -20.18 -2.39 15.61
C GLN A 97 -18.90 -2.79 16.37
N ARG A 98 -18.15 -1.83 16.91
CA ARG A 98 -16.96 -2.12 17.75
C ARG A 98 -17.35 -2.88 19.01
N GLN A 99 -18.41 -2.43 19.70
CA GLN A 99 -18.91 -3.10 20.90
C GLN A 99 -19.39 -4.52 20.61
N ALA A 100 -20.15 -4.71 19.52
CA ALA A 100 -20.60 -6.04 19.09
C ALA A 100 -19.41 -6.99 18.82
N ARG A 101 -18.38 -6.53 18.12
CA ARG A 101 -17.15 -7.30 17.87
C ARG A 101 -16.42 -7.66 19.16
N TYR A 102 -16.33 -6.73 20.11
CA TYR A 102 -15.74 -6.98 21.42
C TYR A 102 -16.50 -8.05 22.19
N GLN A 103 -17.83 -7.95 22.25
CA GLN A 103 -18.67 -8.93 22.93
C GLN A 103 -18.61 -10.31 22.27
N ALA A 104 -18.61 -10.37 20.93
CA ALA A 104 -18.44 -11.62 20.19
C ALA A 104 -17.10 -12.29 20.52
N LYS A 105 -16.01 -11.51 20.59
CA LYS A 105 -14.69 -12.00 21.01
C LYS A 105 -14.69 -12.51 22.45
N LYS A 106 -15.34 -11.80 23.38
CA LYS A 106 -15.47 -12.22 24.78
C LYS A 106 -16.23 -13.54 24.91
N ARG A 107 -17.33 -13.70 24.18
CA ARG A 107 -18.13 -14.94 24.14
C ARG A 107 -17.34 -16.11 23.56
N ALA A 108 -16.65 -15.90 22.45
CA ALA A 108 -15.82 -16.94 21.82
C ALA A 108 -14.70 -17.42 22.77
N HIS A 109 -14.04 -16.50 23.47
CA HIS A 109 -13.00 -16.84 24.45
C HIS A 109 -13.56 -17.64 25.63
N ALA A 110 -14.69 -17.21 26.20
CA ALA A 110 -15.35 -17.93 27.29
C ALA A 110 -15.76 -19.34 26.84
N MET A 111 -16.26 -19.49 25.61
CA MET A 111 -16.62 -20.78 25.03
C MET A 111 -15.40 -21.69 24.87
N CYS A 112 -14.27 -21.19 24.33
CA CYS A 112 -13.03 -21.94 24.24
C CYS A 112 -12.50 -22.41 25.61
N GLN A 113 -12.59 -21.56 26.65
CA GLN A 113 -12.17 -21.94 28.01
C GLN A 113 -13.04 -23.05 28.60
N LEU A 114 -14.36 -23.00 28.38
CA LEU A 114 -15.28 -24.05 28.82
C LEU A 114 -15.00 -25.39 28.13
N PHE A 115 -14.71 -25.37 26.83
CA PHE A 115 -14.34 -26.58 26.08
C PHE A 115 -12.98 -27.15 26.51
N ALA A 116 -11.98 -26.30 26.73
CA ALA A 116 -10.66 -26.74 27.21
C ALA A 116 -10.73 -27.33 28.63
N GLY A 117 -11.54 -26.75 29.51
CA GLY A 117 -11.76 -27.30 30.86
C GLY A 117 -12.52 -28.63 30.88
N LYS A 118 -13.42 -28.86 29.91
CA LYS A 118 -14.19 -30.12 29.79
C LYS A 118 -13.39 -31.31 29.25
N GLN A 119 -12.23 -31.09 28.62
CA GLN A 119 -11.38 -32.17 28.11
C GLN A 119 -10.34 -32.66 29.15
N ALA A 120 -10.23 -31.98 30.30
CA ALA A 120 -9.30 -32.32 31.38
C ALA A 120 -9.97 -33.01 32.57
N SER A 121 -11.13 -33.65 32.38
CA SER A 121 -11.91 -34.38 33.41
C SER A 121 -12.36 -35.73 32.91
#